data_AF-A0A321LY95-F1
#
_entry.id   AF-A0A321LY95-F1
#
_cell.length_a   1.000
_cell.length_b   1.000
_cell.length_c   1.000
_cell.angle_alpha   90.00
_cell.angle_beta   90.00
_cell.angle_gamma   90.00
#
_symmetry.space_group_name_H-M   'P 1'
#
loop_
_entity.id
_entity.type
_entity.pdbx_description
1 polymer ?
#
loop_
_entity_poly.entity_id
_entity_poly.type
_entity_poly.pdbx_seq_one_letter_code
_entity_poly.pdbx_strand_id
1 'polypeptide(L)'
;MKDQLEALVAQMHTTGILYSEAVREFKKRFIMNVLQQNKGNQCKAARELGMHRNTLSRTITELNLDVRQFRDGARRPVRSEKPPVALPLEKKIAR
;
A
#
# COMPACT_ATOMS: atom_id res chain seq x y z
N MET A 1 5.02 21.98 -10.47
CA MET A 1 5.35 20.58 -10.76
C MET A 1 6.64 20.46 -11.58
N LYS A 2 6.70 20.98 -12.81
CA LYS A 2 7.90 20.86 -13.66
C LYS A 2 9.15 21.47 -13.00
N ASP A 3 9.05 22.71 -12.52
CA ASP A 3 10.18 23.42 -11.92
C ASP A 3 10.65 22.78 -10.60
N GLN A 4 9.72 22.24 -9.80
CA GLN A 4 10.04 21.53 -8.55
C GLN A 4 10.75 20.20 -8.81
N LEU A 5 10.34 19.49 -9.86
CA LEU A 5 10.98 18.23 -10.25
C LEU A 5 12.37 18.49 -10.84
N GLU A 6 12.51 19.52 -11.69
CA GLU A 6 13.82 19.92 -12.24
C GLU A 6 14.80 20.34 -11.13
N ALA A 7 14.35 21.10 -10.14
CA ALA A 7 15.16 21.46 -8.97
C ALA A 7 15.61 20.22 -8.18
N LEU A 8 14.72 19.25 -7.96
CA LEU A 8 15.04 18.01 -7.27
C LEU A 8 16.04 17.16 -8.06
N VAL A 9 15.86 17.03 -9.38
CA VAL A 9 16.78 16.28 -10.26
C VAL A 9 18.15 16.94 -10.29
N ALA A 10 18.22 18.26 -10.39
CA ALA A 10 19.47 19.00 -10.31
C ALA A 10 20.18 18.75 -8.98
N GLN A 11 19.46 18.80 -7.86
CA GLN A 11 20.01 18.51 -6.55
C GLN A 11 20.56 17.08 -6.44
N MET A 12 19.80 16.07 -6.89
CA MET A 12 20.24 14.67 -6.88
C MET A 12 21.51 14.46 -7.69
N HIS A 13 21.60 15.12 -8.84
CA HIS A 13 22.79 15.09 -9.69
C HIS A 13 23.99 15.78 -9.02
N THR A 14 23.81 16.96 -8.42
CA THR A 14 24.87 17.66 -7.68
C THR A 14 25.37 16.86 -6.49
N THR A 15 24.50 16.12 -5.80
CA THR A 15 24.88 15.23 -4.69
C THR A 15 25.60 13.94 -5.14
N GLY A 16 25.72 13.70 -6.45
CA GLY A 16 26.44 12.54 -6.99
C GLY A 16 25.71 11.21 -6.86
N ILE A 17 24.37 11.23 -6.71
CA ILE A 17 23.56 10.00 -6.61
C ILE A 17 23.54 9.31 -7.97
N LEU A 18 23.71 7.99 -7.99
CA LEU A 18 23.61 7.23 -9.24
C LEU A 18 22.17 7.23 -9.76
N TYR A 19 22.00 7.20 -11.08
CA TYR A 19 20.68 7.12 -11.70
C TYR A 19 19.82 5.96 -11.14
N SER A 20 20.43 4.80 -10.92
CA SER A 20 19.77 3.63 -10.35
C SER A 20 19.24 3.88 -8.93
N GLU A 21 19.98 4.60 -8.10
CA GLU A 21 19.57 4.98 -6.75
C GLU A 21 18.45 6.01 -6.77
N ALA A 22 18.56 7.02 -7.64
CA ALA A 22 17.52 8.03 -7.80
C ALA A 22 16.18 7.42 -8.21
N VAL A 23 16.19 6.50 -9.19
CA VAL A 23 15.01 5.75 -9.61
C VAL A 23 14.46 4.90 -8.46
N ARG A 24 15.35 4.25 -7.69
CA ARG A 24 14.94 3.43 -6.54
C ARG A 24 14.25 4.25 -5.46
N GLU A 25 14.81 5.41 -5.10
CA GLU A 25 14.24 6.31 -4.08
C GLU A 25 12.91 6.91 -4.54
N PHE A 26 12.81 7.34 -5.79
CA PHE A 26 11.54 7.77 -6.36
C PHE A 26 10.48 6.67 -6.28
N LYS A 27 10.80 5.46 -6.76
CA LYS A 27 9.90 4.31 -6.74
C LYS A 27 9.44 4.00 -5.32
N LYS A 28 10.37 4.02 -4.36
CA LYS A 28 10.10 3.82 -2.93
C LYS A 28 9.12 4.84 -2.38
N ARG A 29 9.37 6.14 -2.58
CA ARG A 29 8.52 7.23 -2.08
C ARG A 29 7.14 7.25 -2.72
N PHE A 30 7.07 6.99 -4.03
CA PHE A 30 5.81 6.97 -4.74
C PHE A 30 4.90 5.84 -4.27
N ILE A 31 5.44 4.61 -4.19
CA ILE A 31 4.68 3.44 -3.70
C ILE A 31 4.26 3.62 -2.24
N MET A 32 5.14 4.18 -1.40
CA MET A 32 4.84 4.48 -0.01
C MET A 32 3.62 5.41 0.12
N ASN A 33 3.57 6.49 -0.67
CA ASN A 33 2.44 7.42 -0.66
C ASN A 33 1.13 6.69 -1.03
N VAL A 34 1.12 5.91 -2.11
CA VAL A 34 -0.09 5.17 -2.53
C VAL A 34 -0.51 4.13 -1.49
N LEU A 35 0.44 3.44 -0.85
CA LEU A 35 0.14 2.51 0.24
C LEU A 35 -0.48 3.23 1.45
N GLN A 36 0.01 4.42 1.79
CA GLN A 36 -0.52 5.24 2.88
C GLN A 36 -1.95 5.71 2.58
N GLN A 37 -2.22 6.22 1.38
CA GLN A 37 -3.59 6.61 0.98
C GLN A 37 -4.56 5.42 1.04
N ASN A 38 -4.08 4.22 0.76
CA ASN A 38 -4.86 2.98 0.81
C ASN A 38 -4.84 2.25 2.17
N LYS A 39 -4.29 2.86 3.23
CA LYS A 39 -4.18 2.28 4.58
C LYS A 39 -3.56 0.87 4.61
N GLY A 40 -2.53 0.68 3.77
CA GLY A 40 -1.85 -0.60 3.60
C GLY A 40 -2.61 -1.68 2.80
N ASN A 41 -3.73 -1.35 2.15
CA ASN A 41 -4.44 -2.28 1.27
C ASN A 41 -3.71 -2.44 -0.08
N GLN A 42 -2.84 -3.44 -0.17
CA GLN A 42 -2.03 -3.72 -1.36
C GLN A 42 -2.85 -4.01 -2.62
N CYS A 43 -4.04 -4.62 -2.50
CA CYS A 43 -4.86 -4.90 -3.68
C CYS A 43 -5.42 -3.62 -4.29
N LYS A 44 -5.84 -2.66 -3.47
CA LYS A 44 -6.31 -1.35 -3.93
C LYS A 44 -5.14 -0.51 -4.46
N ALA A 45 -4.04 -0.45 -3.71
CA ALA A 45 -2.83 0.24 -4.13
C ALA A 45 -2.28 -0.28 -5.47
N ALA A 46 -2.29 -1.60 -5.69
CA ALA A 46 -1.85 -2.19 -6.95
C ALA A 46 -2.72 -1.76 -8.14
N ARG A 47 -4.05 -1.68 -7.95
CA ARG A 47 -4.97 -1.18 -8.98
C ARG A 47 -4.72 0.28 -9.31
N GLU A 48 -4.50 1.11 -8.30
CA GLU A 48 -4.20 2.55 -8.47
C GLU A 48 -2.85 2.77 -9.16
N LEU A 49 -1.85 1.95 -8.82
CA LEU A 49 -0.54 1.92 -9.48
C LEU A 49 -0.57 1.28 -10.88
N GLY A 50 -1.71 0.76 -11.34
CA GLY A 50 -1.83 0.11 -12.65
C GLY A 50 -1.01 -1.17 -12.80
N MET A 51 -0.74 -1.89 -11.71
CA MET A 51 0.08 -3.11 -11.72
C MET A 51 -0.58 -4.29 -11.01
N HIS A 52 -0.09 -5.50 -11.28
CA HIS A 52 -0.57 -6.68 -10.59
C HIS A 52 -0.12 -6.69 -9.12
N ARG A 53 -0.99 -7.15 -8.20
CA ARG A 53 -0.71 -7.21 -6.75
C ARG A 53 0.57 -7.99 -6.39
N ASN A 54 0.89 -9.05 -7.14
CA ASN A 54 2.11 -9.83 -6.90
C ASN A 54 3.37 -9.03 -7.27
N THR A 55 3.29 -8.22 -8.33
CA THR A 55 4.38 -7.32 -8.73
C THR A 55 4.60 -6.26 -7.65
N LEU A 56 3.51 -5.69 -7.13
CA LEU A 56 3.59 -4.77 -6.00
C LEU A 56 4.18 -5.43 -4.76
N SER A 57 3.74 -6.64 -4.41
CA SER A 57 4.26 -7.39 -3.25
C SER A 57 5.75 -7.68 -3.38
N ARG A 58 6.25 -8.09 -4.56
CA ARG A 58 7.69 -8.30 -4.79
C ARG A 58 8.46 -6.99 -4.68
N THR A 59 7.94 -5.93 -5.29
CA THR A 59 8.54 -4.59 -5.23
C THR A 59 8.64 -4.06 -3.79
N ILE A 60 7.63 -4.31 -2.96
CA ILE A 60 7.64 -3.95 -1.53
C ILE A 60 8.77 -4.67 -0.80
N THR A 61 8.95 -5.97 -1.05
CA THR A 61 10.03 -6.75 -0.47
C THR A 61 11.41 -6.28 -0.95
N GLU A 62 11.57 -6.05 -2.26
CA GLU A 62 12.82 -5.54 -2.85
C GLU A 62 13.23 -4.17 -2.29
N LEU A 63 12.25 -3.31 -2.00
CA LEU A 63 12.46 -1.98 -1.45
C LEU A 63 12.50 -1.94 0.09
N ASN A 64 12.40 -3.10 0.75
CA ASN A 64 12.33 -3.26 2.21
C ASN A 64 11.28 -2.32 2.85
N LEU A 65 10.10 -2.23 2.25
CA LEU A 65 9.00 -1.41 2.73
C LEU A 65 8.16 -2.18 3.76
N ASP A 66 8.03 -1.65 4.98
CA ASP A 66 7.10 -2.24 5.94
C ASP A 66 5.67 -1.75 5.66
N VAL A 67 4.79 -2.64 5.20
CA VAL A 67 3.39 -2.30 4.94
C VAL A 67 2.59 -2.20 6.25
N ARG A 68 3.09 -2.79 7.34
CA ARG A 68 2.39 -2.81 8.63
C ARG A 68 2.31 -1.43 9.26
N GLN A 69 3.28 -0.56 8.97
CA GLN A 69 3.28 0.83 9.45
C GLN A 69 2.09 1.65 8.93
N PHE A 70 1.48 1.26 7.80
CA PHE A 70 0.33 1.97 7.22
C PHE A 70 -1.02 1.38 7.64
N ARG A 71 -1.03 0.31 8.44
CA ARG A 71 -2.26 -0.34 8.89
C ARG A 71 -2.55 0.19 10.29
N ASP A 72 -3.54 1.07 10.41
CA ASP A 72 -3.99 1.72 11.66
C ASP A 72 -4.54 0.71 12.70
N GLY A 73 -3.68 -0.14 13.28
CA GLY A 73 -3.99 -1.01 14.42
C GLY A 73 -5.05 -2.10 14.20
N ALA A 74 -5.80 -2.06 13.09
CA ALA A 74 -6.88 -3.00 12.78
C ALA A 74 -6.30 -4.34 12.28
N ARG A 75 -5.72 -5.12 13.19
CA ARG A 75 -5.66 -6.57 12.99
C ARG A 75 -7.10 -7.03 12.84
N ARG A 76 -7.41 -7.65 11.69
CA ARG A 76 -8.67 -8.40 11.59
C ARG A 76 -8.61 -9.47 12.68
N PRO A 77 -9.62 -9.57 13.58
CA PRO A 77 -9.66 -10.64 14.56
C PRO A 77 -9.56 -11.98 13.83
N VAL A 78 -8.88 -12.93 14.45
CA VAL A 78 -8.70 -14.26 13.87
C VAL A 78 -10.11 -14.85 13.69
N ARG A 79 -10.31 -15.70 12.66
CA ARG A 79 -11.66 -16.20 12.31
C ARG A 79 -12.42 -16.83 13.50
N SER A 80 -11.70 -17.35 14.49
CA SER A 80 -12.21 -17.89 15.76
C SER A 80 -12.76 -16.84 16.74
N GLU A 81 -12.31 -15.59 16.65
CA GLU A 81 -12.75 -14.44 17.48
C GLU A 81 -13.89 -13.66 16.82
N LYS A 82 -14.37 -14.08 15.63
CA LYS A 82 -15.57 -13.50 15.05
C LYS A 82 -16.77 -13.89 15.92
N PRO A 83 -17.58 -12.92 16.39
CA PRO A 83 -18.89 -13.24 16.94
C PRO A 83 -19.66 -14.06 15.90
N PRO A 84 -20.32 -15.16 16.29
CA PRO A 84 -21.19 -15.87 15.38
C PRO A 84 -22.18 -14.87 14.83
N VAL A 85 -22.27 -14.80 13.49
CA VAL A 85 -23.27 -13.98 12.81
C VAL A 85 -24.62 -14.44 13.34
N ALA A 86 -25.33 -13.60 14.09
CA ALA A 86 -26.66 -13.91 14.56
C ALA A 86 -27.52 -14.20 13.32
N LEU A 87 -27.84 -15.48 13.12
CA LEU A 87 -28.79 -15.91 12.11
C LEU A 87 -30.12 -15.20 12.44
N PRO A 88 -30.78 -14.52 11.48
CA PRO A 88 -32.13 -14.02 11.70
C PRO A 88 -33.07 -15.21 11.93
N LEU A 89 -33.32 -15.54 13.19
CA LEU A 89 -34.41 -16.41 13.61
C LEU A 89 -35.70 -15.59 13.51
N GLU A 90 -36.36 -15.56 12.36
CA GLU A 90 -37.75 -15.09 12.14
C GLU A 90 -38.10 -15.42 10.66
N LYS A 91 -39.14 -16.18 10.28
CA LYS A 91 -40.40 -16.57 10.93
C LYS A 91 -40.84 -17.94 10.40
N LYS A 92 -41.06 -18.91 11.29
CA LYS A 92 -42.08 -19.94 11.06
C LYS A 92 -43.27 -19.56 11.93
N ILE A 93 -44.25 -18.89 11.34
CA ILE A 93 -45.61 -18.87 11.87
C ILE A 93 -46.47 -19.60 10.85
N ALA A 94 -47.16 -20.60 11.38
CA ALA A 94 -48.07 -21.52 10.73
C ALA A 94 -49.10 -20.82 9.81
N ARG A 95 -49.39 -21.47 8.68
CA ARG A 95 -50.76 -21.85 8.32
C ARG A 95 -50.74 -23.06 7.40
#